data_AF-A0A967WIC6-F1
#
_entry.id   AF-A0A967WIC6-F1
#
_cell.length_a   1.000
_cell.length_b   1.000
_cell.length_c   1.000
_cell.angle_alpha   90.00
_cell.angle_beta   90.00
_cell.angle_gamma   90.00
#
_symmetry.space_group_name_H-M   'P 1'
#
loop_
_entity.id
_entity.type
_entity.pdbx_description
1 polymer ?
#
loop_
_entity_poly.entity_id
_entity_poly.type
_entity_poly.pdbx_seq_one_letter_code
_entity_poly.pdbx_strand_id
1 'polypeptide(L)'
;MAKKTRQERIENGTLVPNSFQHPNLYVDWLHYYLTPEEVVVLDKAVREILGWEENISDRKARIALSIFQHGKVSRKDPERQLCLGCGLGLHAIRTALAALNKYGILIKEGEPTQEGQMWRLQDKAHEIDLEGLEKRREEWDEKNLKRTKRATRASLASRGVTSDVRGNVGRYPNRSGSDPEETTTPGVSSDVSL
;
A
#
# COMPACT_ATOMS: atom_id res chain seq x y z
N MET A 1 -27.74 -28.25 15.07
CA MET A 1 -26.29 -28.31 15.34
C MET A 1 -25.88 -27.04 16.06
N ALA A 2 -25.15 -27.13 17.17
CA ALA A 2 -24.75 -25.96 17.94
C ALA A 2 -23.85 -25.03 17.11
N LYS A 3 -24.14 -23.74 17.10
CA LYS A 3 -23.34 -22.71 16.41
C LYS A 3 -22.00 -22.60 17.13
N LYS A 4 -20.91 -23.04 16.50
CA LYS A 4 -19.57 -22.79 17.04
C LYS A 4 -19.33 -21.29 17.07
N THR A 5 -18.90 -20.78 18.22
CA THR A 5 -18.62 -19.34 18.35
C THR A 5 -17.41 -18.95 17.48
N ARG A 6 -17.31 -17.66 17.11
CA ARG A 6 -16.17 -17.15 16.32
C ARG A 6 -14.83 -17.45 17.00
N GLN A 7 -14.82 -17.44 18.32
CA GLN A 7 -13.70 -17.77 19.18
C GLN A 7 -13.29 -19.25 19.03
N GLU A 8 -14.24 -20.19 19.10
CA GLU A 8 -14.00 -21.62 18.92
C GLU A 8 -13.44 -22.00 17.53
N ARG A 9 -13.72 -21.19 16.49
CA ARG A 9 -13.14 -21.37 15.15
C ARG A 9 -11.68 -20.95 15.08
N ILE A 10 -11.30 -19.93 15.83
CA ILE A 10 -9.92 -19.41 15.89
C ILE A 10 -9.09 -20.32 16.80
N GLU A 11 -9.64 -20.73 17.95
CA GLU A 11 -8.96 -21.59 18.93
C GLU A 11 -8.65 -23.01 18.41
N ASN A 12 -9.46 -23.52 17.49
CA ASN A 12 -9.22 -24.82 16.83
C ASN A 12 -8.61 -24.68 15.42
N GLY A 13 -8.32 -23.46 14.97
CA GLY A 13 -7.84 -23.17 13.63
C GLY A 13 -6.33 -23.11 13.58
N THR A 14 -5.68 -24.03 12.87
CA THR A 14 -4.28 -23.85 12.49
C THR A 14 -4.19 -22.64 11.55
N LEU A 15 -3.31 -21.69 11.85
CA LEU A 15 -2.96 -20.62 10.91
C LEU A 15 -2.23 -21.26 9.73
N VAL A 16 -2.98 -21.58 8.68
CA VAL A 16 -2.42 -22.08 7.43
C VAL A 16 -1.95 -20.86 6.62
N PRO A 17 -0.64 -20.72 6.36
CA PRO A 17 -0.15 -19.67 5.47
C PRO A 17 -0.85 -19.78 4.12
N ASN A 18 -1.44 -18.68 3.68
CA ASN A 18 -2.04 -18.58 2.36
C ASN A 18 -1.22 -17.57 1.56
N SER A 19 -0.64 -18.02 0.44
CA SER A 19 -0.01 -17.15 -0.52
C SER A 19 -1.02 -16.78 -1.60
N PHE A 20 -1.36 -15.50 -1.67
CA PHE A 20 -1.89 -14.92 -2.90
C PHE A 20 -0.85 -13.96 -3.45
N GLN A 21 -0.75 -13.91 -4.78
CA GLN A 21 0.23 -13.06 -5.44
C GLN A 21 -0.12 -11.59 -5.19
N HIS A 22 0.87 -10.81 -4.77
CA HIS A 22 0.77 -9.37 -4.64
C HIS A 22 1.81 -8.75 -5.58
N PRO A 23 1.45 -7.84 -6.51
CA PRO A 23 2.44 -7.20 -7.37
C PRO A 23 3.48 -6.42 -6.57
N ASN A 24 4.78 -6.72 -6.74
CA ASN A 24 5.85 -6.07 -5.98
C ASN A 24 5.83 -4.54 -6.09
N LEU A 25 5.50 -4.01 -7.28
CA LEU A 25 5.35 -2.57 -7.50
C LEU A 25 4.40 -1.91 -6.48
N TYR A 26 3.35 -2.60 -6.07
CA TYR A 26 2.38 -2.05 -5.13
C TYR A 26 2.98 -1.93 -3.74
N VAL A 27 3.66 -2.97 -3.29
CA VAL A 27 4.28 -3.03 -1.96
C VAL A 27 5.48 -2.10 -1.87
N ASP A 28 6.35 -2.12 -2.87
CA ASP A 28 7.64 -1.44 -2.82
C ASP A 28 7.51 0.06 -3.11
N TRP A 29 6.59 0.44 -4.00
CA TRP A 29 6.47 1.84 -4.46
C TRP A 29 5.14 2.47 -4.02
N LEU A 30 4.01 1.84 -4.32
CA LEU A 30 2.72 2.50 -4.11
C LEU A 30 2.37 2.68 -2.63
N HIS A 31 2.69 1.72 -1.77
CA HIS A 31 2.41 1.81 -0.33
C HIS A 31 3.04 3.04 0.33
N TYR A 32 4.12 3.58 -0.22
CA TYR A 32 4.71 4.84 0.26
C TYR A 32 3.78 6.05 0.01
N TYR A 33 3.11 6.08 -1.14
CA TYR A 33 2.28 7.20 -1.58
C TYR A 33 0.79 7.06 -1.23
N LEU A 34 0.33 5.85 -0.94
CA LEU A 34 -1.06 5.57 -0.58
C LEU A 34 -1.36 5.88 0.88
N THR A 35 -2.60 6.27 1.17
CA THR A 35 -3.07 6.35 2.57
C THR A 35 -3.30 4.95 3.14
N PRO A 36 -3.33 4.78 4.47
CA PRO A 36 -3.61 3.48 5.08
C PRO A 36 -4.94 2.86 4.61
N GLU A 37 -5.98 3.69 4.42
CA GLU A 37 -7.27 3.25 3.91
C GLU A 37 -7.17 2.74 2.46
N GLU A 38 -6.40 3.44 1.63
CA GLU A 38 -6.16 3.05 0.24
C GLU A 38 -5.42 1.71 0.17
N VAL A 39 -4.40 1.50 1.00
CA VAL A 39 -3.67 0.22 1.09
C VAL A 39 -4.60 -0.92 1.49
N VAL A 40 -5.39 -0.75 2.55
CA VAL A 40 -6.31 -1.81 3.03
C VAL A 40 -7.39 -2.14 1.98
N VAL A 41 -7.88 -1.14 1.25
CA VAL A 41 -8.84 -1.36 0.16
C VAL A 41 -8.17 -2.02 -1.05
N LEU A 42 -6.95 -1.63 -1.40
CA LEU A 42 -6.16 -2.24 -2.47
C LEU A 42 -5.86 -3.70 -2.15
N ASP A 43 -5.35 -4.02 -0.95
CA ASP A 43 -5.10 -5.39 -0.49
C ASP A 43 -6.35 -6.26 -0.61
N LYS A 44 -7.50 -5.72 -0.20
CA LYS A 44 -8.78 -6.42 -0.32
C LYS A 44 -9.13 -6.68 -1.79
N ALA A 45 -8.97 -5.69 -2.67
CA ALA A 45 -9.22 -5.86 -4.10
C ALA A 45 -8.25 -6.89 -4.72
N VAL A 46 -6.96 -6.82 -4.40
CA VAL A 46 -5.94 -7.76 -4.84
C VAL A 46 -6.29 -9.18 -4.40
N ARG A 47 -6.74 -9.39 -3.15
CA ARG A 47 -7.18 -10.71 -2.69
C ARG A 47 -8.41 -11.22 -3.44
N GLU A 48 -9.36 -10.36 -3.80
CA GLU A 48 -10.55 -10.77 -4.57
C GLU A 48 -10.25 -11.03 -6.06
N ILE A 49 -9.20 -10.40 -6.61
CA ILE A 49 -8.80 -10.53 -8.01
C ILE A 49 -7.78 -11.65 -8.21
N LEU A 50 -6.69 -11.68 -7.44
CA LEU A 50 -5.59 -12.64 -7.61
C LEU A 50 -5.68 -13.82 -6.64
N GLY A 51 -6.60 -13.79 -5.69
CA GLY A 51 -6.73 -14.85 -4.68
C GLY A 51 -7.53 -16.08 -5.13
N TRP A 52 -8.07 -16.07 -6.34
CA TRP A 52 -8.89 -17.13 -6.93
C TRP A 52 -8.42 -17.42 -8.35
N GLU A 53 -8.18 -18.70 -8.66
CA GLU A 53 -7.58 -19.14 -9.93
C GLU A 53 -8.28 -18.58 -11.18
N GLU A 54 -9.62 -18.54 -11.15
CA GLU A 54 -10.48 -18.08 -12.26
C GLU A 54 -10.20 -16.63 -12.69
N ASN A 55 -9.71 -15.80 -11.77
CA ASN A 55 -9.54 -14.36 -11.99
C ASN A 55 -8.08 -13.97 -12.25
N ILE A 56 -7.13 -14.89 -12.10
CA ILE A 56 -5.69 -14.60 -12.21
C ILE A 56 -5.31 -14.26 -13.65
N SER A 57 -5.86 -14.95 -14.65
CA SER A 57 -5.54 -14.70 -16.06
C SER A 57 -5.99 -13.32 -16.53
N ASP A 58 -7.21 -12.93 -16.14
CA ASP A 58 -7.84 -11.70 -16.61
C ASP A 58 -7.56 -10.51 -15.69
N ARG A 59 -6.99 -10.74 -14.51
CA ARG A 59 -6.69 -9.75 -13.47
C ARG A 59 -7.86 -8.81 -13.17
N LYS A 60 -9.08 -9.34 -13.27
CA LYS A 60 -10.31 -8.60 -13.03
C LYS A 60 -11.27 -9.40 -12.15
N ALA A 61 -12.07 -8.70 -11.37
CA ALA A 61 -13.15 -9.32 -10.61
C ALA A 61 -14.30 -8.33 -10.41
N ARG A 62 -15.51 -8.87 -10.35
CA ARG A 62 -16.68 -8.09 -9.95
C ARG A 62 -16.78 -8.07 -8.42
N ILE A 63 -16.69 -6.88 -7.84
CA ILE A 63 -16.65 -6.69 -6.39
C ILE A 63 -17.72 -5.68 -5.98
N ALA A 64 -18.66 -6.12 -5.15
CA ALA A 64 -19.66 -5.26 -4.55
C ALA A 64 -19.08 -4.44 -3.38
N LEU A 65 -19.63 -3.24 -3.15
CA LEU A 65 -19.24 -2.40 -2.01
C LEU A 65 -19.42 -3.09 -0.65
N SER A 66 -20.46 -3.94 -0.53
CA SER A 66 -20.69 -4.74 0.68
C SER A 66 -19.56 -5.73 0.97
N ILE A 67 -18.85 -6.22 -0.05
CA ILE A 67 -17.68 -7.09 0.15
C ILE A 67 -16.51 -6.32 0.76
N PHE A 68 -16.31 -5.07 0.37
CA PHE A 68 -15.34 -4.19 1.02
C PHE A 68 -15.74 -3.83 2.45
N GLN A 69 -17.02 -3.58 2.70
CA GLN A 69 -17.48 -3.11 4.01
C GLN A 69 -17.65 -4.24 5.03
N HIS A 70 -18.34 -5.31 4.65
CA HIS A 70 -18.77 -6.40 5.54
C HIS A 70 -18.08 -7.73 5.25
N GLY A 71 -17.45 -7.87 4.07
CA GLY A 71 -16.80 -9.11 3.65
C GLY A 71 -17.73 -10.05 2.89
N LYS A 72 -17.29 -11.30 2.72
CA LYS A 72 -17.99 -12.31 1.92
C LYS A 72 -18.60 -13.39 2.80
N VAL A 73 -19.82 -13.80 2.47
CA VAL A 73 -20.52 -14.96 3.06
C VAL A 73 -20.59 -16.11 2.05
N SER A 74 -20.76 -17.33 2.54
CA SER A 74 -20.91 -18.51 1.69
C SER A 74 -22.27 -18.51 0.99
N ARG A 75 -22.29 -18.75 -0.33
CA ARG A 75 -23.54 -18.91 -1.08
C ARG A 75 -24.37 -20.11 -0.60
N LYS A 76 -23.71 -21.17 -0.13
CA LYS A 76 -24.35 -22.41 0.34
C LYS A 76 -24.85 -22.31 1.79
N ASP A 77 -24.28 -21.38 2.55
CA ASP A 77 -24.56 -21.20 3.97
C ASP A 77 -24.38 -19.71 4.32
N PRO A 78 -25.45 -18.91 4.23
CA PRO A 78 -25.37 -17.46 4.47
C PRO A 78 -24.90 -17.08 5.88
N GLU A 79 -25.07 -17.97 6.86
CA GLU A 79 -24.56 -17.74 8.22
C GLU A 79 -23.04 -17.94 8.31
N ARG A 80 -22.43 -18.61 7.32
CA ARG A 80 -20.99 -18.83 7.26
C ARG A 80 -20.28 -17.66 6.58
N GLN A 81 -19.68 -16.80 7.40
CA GLN A 81 -18.70 -15.81 6.96
C GLN A 81 -17.45 -16.51 6.38
N LEU A 82 -17.05 -16.12 5.16
CA LEU A 82 -15.84 -16.59 4.49
C LEU A 82 -14.65 -15.65 4.76
N CYS A 83 -14.89 -14.34 4.67
CA CYS A 83 -13.88 -13.33 4.97
C CYS A 83 -14.55 -12.06 5.47
N LEU A 84 -13.79 -11.25 6.21
CA LEU A 84 -14.25 -9.94 6.67
C LEU A 84 -13.95 -8.86 5.63
N GLY A 85 -14.61 -7.71 5.79
CA GLY A 85 -14.32 -6.50 5.02
C GLY A 85 -13.07 -5.78 5.54
N CYS A 86 -12.87 -4.56 5.05
CA CYS A 86 -11.74 -3.68 5.35
C CYS A 86 -11.78 -3.07 6.76
N GLY A 87 -12.90 -3.18 7.49
CA GLY A 87 -13.06 -2.51 8.80
C GLY A 87 -13.20 -0.97 8.70
N LEU A 88 -13.44 -0.47 7.48
CA LEU A 88 -13.57 0.95 7.18
C LEU A 88 -15.05 1.33 6.99
N GLY A 89 -15.38 2.60 7.26
CA GLY A 89 -16.69 3.15 6.94
C GLY A 89 -16.91 3.26 5.42
N LEU A 90 -18.16 3.21 4.98
CA LEU A 90 -18.52 3.24 3.55
C LEU A 90 -17.96 4.46 2.82
N HIS A 91 -17.94 5.63 3.48
CA HIS A 91 -17.36 6.84 2.90
C HIS A 91 -15.85 6.68 2.65
N ALA A 92 -15.08 6.18 3.62
CA ALA A 92 -13.65 5.93 3.47
C ALA A 92 -13.37 4.93 2.34
N ILE A 93 -14.15 3.85 2.24
CA ILE A 93 -14.04 2.86 1.15
C ILE A 93 -14.27 3.52 -0.21
N ARG A 94 -15.34 4.33 -0.35
CA ARG A 94 -15.64 5.03 -1.61
C ARG A 94 -14.54 6.02 -2.00
N THR A 95 -14.02 6.76 -1.03
CA THR A 95 -12.92 7.72 -1.25
C THR A 95 -11.64 7.00 -1.67
N ALA A 96 -11.28 5.90 -1.00
CA ALA A 96 -10.14 5.07 -1.36
C ALA A 96 -10.29 4.48 -2.77
N LEU A 97 -11.44 3.87 -3.09
CA LEU A 97 -11.72 3.33 -4.43
C LEU A 97 -11.68 4.40 -5.52
N ALA A 98 -12.17 5.62 -5.22
CA ALA A 98 -12.11 6.74 -6.15
C ALA A 98 -10.66 7.19 -6.39
N ALA A 99 -9.84 7.25 -5.34
CA ALA A 99 -8.43 7.61 -5.44
C ALA A 99 -7.62 6.55 -6.20
N LEU A 100 -7.80 5.26 -5.88
CA LEU A 100 -7.13 4.16 -6.58
C LEU A 100 -7.48 4.12 -8.07
N ASN A 101 -8.73 4.44 -8.43
CA ASN A 101 -9.15 4.59 -9.83
C ASN A 101 -8.57 5.85 -10.47
N LYS A 102 -8.52 6.96 -9.73
CA LYS A 102 -7.96 8.24 -10.22
C LYS A 102 -6.49 8.07 -10.62
N TYR A 103 -5.68 7.38 -9.82
CA TYR A 103 -4.26 7.18 -10.10
C TYR A 103 -3.98 5.94 -10.99
N GLY A 104 -5.01 5.33 -11.55
CA GLY A 104 -4.85 4.21 -12.49
C GLY A 104 -4.34 2.92 -11.86
N ILE A 105 -4.49 2.72 -10.54
CA ILE A 105 -4.05 1.51 -9.83
C ILE A 105 -5.13 0.42 -9.88
N LEU A 106 -6.39 0.82 -9.65
CA LEU A 106 -7.55 -0.06 -9.67
C LEU A 106 -8.61 0.53 -10.60
N ILE A 107 -8.80 -0.08 -11.76
CA ILE A 107 -9.55 0.50 -12.87
C ILE A 107 -10.98 -0.02 -12.85
N LYS A 108 -11.95 0.88 -12.89
CA LYS A 108 -13.36 0.53 -13.10
C LYS A 108 -13.59 0.19 -14.57
N GLU A 109 -14.16 -0.98 -14.83
CA GLU A 109 -14.54 -1.39 -16.18
C GLU A 109 -16.07 -1.50 -16.30
N GLY A 110 -16.66 -0.76 -17.24
CA GLY A 110 -18.09 -0.74 -17.47
C GLY A 110 -18.92 -0.28 -16.26
N GLU A 111 -20.24 -0.42 -16.40
CA GLU A 111 -21.20 0.03 -15.40
C GLU A 111 -21.36 -0.97 -14.24
N PRO A 112 -21.65 -0.48 -13.03
CA PRO A 112 -21.94 -1.34 -11.89
C PRO A 112 -23.23 -2.15 -12.12
N THR A 113 -23.21 -3.42 -11.74
CA THR A 113 -24.39 -4.30 -11.76
C THR A 113 -24.83 -4.63 -10.34
N GLN A 114 -25.91 -5.41 -10.19
CA GLN A 114 -26.37 -5.91 -8.88
C GLN A 114 -25.29 -6.74 -8.14
N GLU A 115 -24.38 -7.35 -8.88
CA GLU A 115 -23.27 -8.14 -8.35
C GLU A 115 -22.05 -7.27 -7.96
N GLY A 116 -22.07 -5.98 -8.31
CA GLY A 116 -21.03 -5.03 -7.99
C GLY A 116 -20.36 -4.41 -9.21
N GLN A 117 -19.27 -3.70 -8.95
CA GLN A 117 -18.46 -3.03 -9.98
C GLN A 117 -17.38 -4.00 -10.47
N MET A 118 -17.16 -4.04 -11.79
CA MET A 118 -15.99 -4.74 -12.34
C MET A 118 -14.76 -3.89 -12.11
N TRP A 119 -13.76 -4.49 -11.50
CA TRP A 119 -12.47 -3.87 -11.20
C TRP A 119 -11.36 -4.68 -11.83
N ARG A 120 -10.41 -4.00 -12.45
CA ARG A 120 -9.18 -4.57 -13.00
C ARG A 120 -7.97 -3.99 -12.28
N LEU A 121 -6.98 -4.83 -11.96
CA LEU A 121 -5.69 -4.36 -11.49
C LEU A 121 -4.86 -3.85 -12.68
N GLN A 122 -4.19 -2.71 -12.49
CA GLN A 122 -3.25 -2.22 -13.47
C GLN A 122 -2.03 -3.15 -13.55
N ASP A 123 -1.77 -3.66 -14.73
CA ASP A 123 -0.66 -4.54 -15.04
C ASP A 123 0.57 -3.79 -15.58
N LYS A 124 0.36 -2.57 -16.09
CA LYS A 124 1.41 -1.74 -16.66
C LYS A 124 1.80 -0.60 -15.71
N ALA A 125 3.02 -0.67 -15.20
CA ALA A 125 3.56 0.34 -14.28
C ALA A 125 3.51 1.77 -14.84
N HIS A 126 3.76 1.95 -16.14
CA HIS A 126 3.79 3.26 -16.79
C HIS A 126 2.41 3.91 -16.98
N GLU A 127 1.32 3.15 -16.81
CA GLU A 127 -0.04 3.68 -16.86
C GLU A 127 -0.52 4.17 -15.48
N ILE A 128 0.26 3.96 -14.42
CA ILE A 128 -0.02 4.47 -13.08
C ILE A 128 0.45 5.92 -12.99
N ASP A 129 -0.41 6.80 -12.49
CA ASP A 129 -0.12 8.22 -12.29
C ASP A 129 0.76 8.43 -11.05
N LEU A 130 2.04 8.10 -11.18
CA LEU A 130 3.05 8.27 -10.13
C LEU A 130 3.32 9.75 -9.85
N GLU A 131 3.33 10.60 -10.88
CA GLU A 131 3.53 12.04 -10.72
C GLU A 131 2.41 12.68 -9.88
N GLY A 132 1.16 12.28 -10.13
CA GLY A 132 0.01 12.72 -9.34
C GLY A 132 0.06 12.24 -7.87
N LEU A 133 0.58 11.03 -7.65
CA LEU A 133 0.81 10.49 -6.30
C LEU A 133 1.91 11.26 -5.55
N GLU A 134 3.01 11.57 -6.22
CA GLU A 134 4.12 12.37 -5.68
C GLU A 134 3.64 13.76 -5.30
N LYS A 135 2.96 14.45 -6.21
CA LYS A 135 2.40 15.78 -5.94
C LYS A 135 1.43 15.77 -4.77
N ARG A 136 0.55 14.77 -4.67
CA ARG A 136 -0.36 14.61 -3.53
C ARG A 136 0.41 14.50 -2.22
N ARG A 137 1.53 13.77 -2.23
CA ARG A 137 2.38 13.59 -1.04
C ARG A 137 3.07 14.90 -0.65
N GLU A 138 3.65 15.61 -1.62
CA GLU A 138 4.26 16.93 -1.38
C GLU A 138 3.26 17.90 -0.75
N GLU A 139 2.04 17.96 -1.27
CA GLU A 139 0.98 18.79 -0.70
C GLU A 139 0.65 18.42 0.76
N TRP A 140 0.69 17.13 1.08
CA TRP A 140 0.43 16.64 2.43
C TRP A 140 1.58 16.98 3.38
N ASP A 141 2.83 16.80 2.93
CA ASP A 141 4.02 17.12 3.70
C ASP A 141 4.12 18.63 3.95
N GLU A 142 3.79 19.47 2.97
CA GLU A 142 3.68 20.92 3.15
C GLU A 142 2.63 21.31 4.18
N LYS A 143 1.43 20.70 4.12
CA LYS A 143 0.35 20.95 5.07
C LYS A 143 0.76 20.54 6.48
N ASN A 144 1.41 19.37 6.62
CA ASN A 144 1.92 18.87 7.89
C ASN A 144 3.01 19.78 8.45
N LEU A 145 3.95 20.21 7.62
CA LEU A 145 5.00 21.16 8.01
C LEU A 145 4.39 22.49 8.48
N LYS A 146 3.42 23.03 7.76
CA LYS A 146 2.71 24.26 8.16
C LYS A 146 2.01 24.09 9.51
N ARG A 147 1.40 22.93 9.77
CA ARG A 147 0.74 22.60 11.05
C ARG A 147 1.72 22.45 12.20
N THR A 148 2.88 21.80 11.99
CA THR A 148 3.84 21.50 13.06
C THR A 148 4.75 22.67 13.40
N LYS A 149 4.98 23.63 12.48
CA LYS A 149 5.83 24.83 12.71
C LYS A 149 5.56 25.55 14.04
N ARG A 150 4.28 25.70 14.44
CA ARG A 150 3.91 26.37 15.71
C ARG A 150 4.30 25.53 16.93
N ALA A 151 4.05 24.22 16.89
CA ALA A 151 4.41 23.30 17.97
C ALA A 151 5.93 23.13 18.10
N THR A 152 6.64 23.04 16.97
CA THR A 152 8.10 22.97 16.94
C THR A 152 8.74 24.23 17.53
N ARG A 153 8.23 25.43 17.18
CA ARG A 153 8.74 26.70 17.74
C ARG A 153 8.51 26.78 19.26
N ALA A 154 7.34 26.37 19.74
CA ALA A 154 7.03 26.35 21.17
C ALA A 154 7.92 25.33 21.93
N SER A 155 8.16 24.15 21.34
CA SER A 155 9.02 23.13 21.93
C SER A 155 10.51 23.50 21.93
N LEU A 156 10.98 24.28 20.94
CA LEU A 156 12.37 24.78 20.92
C LEU A 156 12.57 25.86 21.97
N ALA A 157 11.59 26.77 22.14
CA ALA A 157 11.60 27.80 23.17
C ALA A 157 11.59 27.21 24.58
N SER A 158 10.81 26.15 24.84
CA SER A 158 10.75 25.49 26.16
C SER A 158 12.01 24.69 26.50
N ARG A 159 12.80 24.29 25.50
CA ARG A 159 14.07 23.56 25.69
C ARG A 159 15.29 24.47 25.87
N GLY A 160 15.11 25.79 25.88
CA GLY A 160 16.21 26.75 26.04
C GLY A 160 17.23 26.72 24.89
N VAL A 161 16.90 26.07 23.76
CA VAL A 161 17.78 26.00 22.59
C VAL A 161 17.63 27.31 21.82
N THR A 162 18.53 28.26 22.07
CA THR A 162 18.74 29.41 21.19
C THR A 162 19.20 28.89 19.83
N SER A 163 18.56 29.40 18.79
CA SER A 163 18.50 28.85 17.45
C SER A 163 19.82 28.92 16.67
N ASP A 164 20.75 28.02 16.96
CA ASP A 164 21.95 27.83 16.12
C ASP A 164 22.26 26.36 15.78
N VAL A 165 21.26 25.50 15.83
CA VAL A 165 21.38 24.14 15.30
C VAL A 165 20.50 24.02 14.07
N ARG A 166 21.12 24.08 12.89
CA ARG A 166 20.58 23.55 11.63
C ARG A 166 20.28 22.07 11.83
N GLY A 167 19.09 21.78 12.37
CA GLY A 167 18.56 20.44 12.48
C GLY A 167 18.28 19.90 11.09
N ASN A 168 19.22 19.12 10.58
CA ASN A 168 19.08 18.29 9.40
C ASN A 168 17.98 17.25 9.68
N VAL A 169 16.72 17.60 9.41
CA VAL A 169 15.64 16.62 9.33
C VAL A 169 15.92 15.85 8.04
N GLY A 170 16.42 14.62 8.20
CA GLY A 170 17.02 13.79 7.15
C GLY A 170 16.33 13.91 5.79
N ARG A 171 16.89 14.77 4.95
CA ARG A 171 16.75 14.71 3.49
C ARG A 171 17.72 13.63 3.06
N TYR A 172 17.24 12.47 2.61
CA TYR A 172 18.13 11.52 1.93
C TYR A 172 18.70 12.23 0.70
N PRO A 173 20.02 12.45 0.61
CA PRO A 173 20.59 13.04 -0.58
C PRO A 173 20.55 12.00 -1.70
N ASN A 174 19.97 12.39 -2.84
CA ASN A 174 20.12 11.71 -4.12
C ASN A 174 21.61 11.47 -4.36
N ARG A 175 22.03 10.21 -4.34
CA ARG A 175 23.36 9.78 -4.74
C ARG A 175 23.40 9.74 -6.27
N SER A 176 23.46 10.91 -6.89
CA SER A 176 23.88 11.04 -8.28
C SER A 176 25.38 10.77 -8.32
N GLY A 177 25.76 9.58 -8.79
CA GLY A 177 27.14 9.24 -9.09
C GLY A 177 27.71 10.20 -10.12
N SER A 178 28.74 10.92 -9.72
CA SER A 178 29.73 11.50 -10.62
C SER A 178 31.08 11.03 -10.08
N ASP A 179 31.68 10.09 -10.80
CA ASP A 179 33.09 9.73 -10.64
C ASP A 179 33.94 10.98 -10.89
N PRO A 180 35.10 11.08 -10.22
CA PRO A 180 36.29 11.21 -11.04
C PRO A 180 37.49 10.39 -10.55
N GLU A 181 38.21 9.89 -11.56
CA GLU A 181 39.67 9.81 -11.71
C GLU A 181 40.48 8.88 -10.79
N GLU A 182 40.80 7.72 -11.38
CA GLU A 182 42.17 7.32 -11.78
C GLU A 182 43.35 7.91 -10.97
N THR A 183 44.02 7.07 -10.17
CA THR A 183 45.42 7.31 -9.78
C THR A 183 46.16 5.98 -9.60
N THR A 184 46.89 5.61 -10.64
CA THR A 184 48.20 4.92 -10.70
C THR A 184 48.64 3.99 -9.55
N THR A 185 48.94 2.75 -9.95
CA THR A 185 49.82 1.78 -9.26
C THR A 185 51.22 2.34 -8.99
N PRO A 186 51.94 1.79 -7.99
CA PRO A 186 53.07 0.93 -8.37
C PRO A 186 53.14 -0.37 -7.55
N GLY A 187 53.58 -1.44 -8.22
CA GLY A 187 53.74 -2.77 -7.64
C GLY A 187 55.06 -3.00 -6.89
N VAL A 188 55.07 -4.09 -6.11
CA VAL A 188 56.22 -4.90 -5.65
C VAL A 188 55.61 -6.29 -5.38
N SER A 189 55.81 -7.32 -6.23
CA SER A 189 56.78 -8.44 -6.09
C SER A 189 56.88 -8.97 -4.65
N SER A 190 56.78 -10.25 -4.28
CA SER A 190 57.22 -11.52 -4.87
C SER A 190 56.71 -12.66 -3.96
N ASP A 191 56.42 -13.83 -4.54
CA ASP A 191 56.47 -15.19 -3.97
C ASP A 191 55.66 -15.51 -2.68
N VAL A 192 54.99 -16.66 -2.53
CA VAL A 192 55.57 -18.01 -2.46
C VAL A 192 54.48 -19.07 -2.74
N SER A 193 54.81 -19.98 -3.67
CA SER A 193 54.41 -21.39 -3.87
C SER A 193 53.96 -22.16 -2.61
N LEU A 194 53.17 -23.24 -2.62
CA LEU A 194 52.72 -24.23 -3.60
C LEU A 194 51.47 -24.90 -2.98
#